data_AF-A0A383BWJ7-F1
#
_entry.id   AF-A0A383BWJ7-F1
#
_cell.length_a   1.000
_cell.length_b   1.000
_cell.length_c   1.000
_cell.angle_alpha   90.00
_cell.angle_beta   90.00
_cell.angle_gamma   90.00
#
_symmetry.space_group_name_H-M   'P 1'
#
loop_
_entity.id
_entity.type
_entity.pdbx_description
1 polymer ?
#
loop_
_entity_poly.entity_id
_entity_poly.type
_entity_poly.pdbx_seq_one_letter_code
_entity_poly.pdbx_strand_id
1 'polypeptide(L)' 'AFIVYEGDNEALEALSSMEDGHRTLVVPFIPTAENLAKWAFEQVEPHISSAYGNMLRLHSFHVRETPKSWATWSP' A
#
# COMPACT_ATOMS: atom_id res chain seq x y z
N ALA A 1 -9.21 2.86 -10.48
CA ALA A 1 -7.86 2.30 -10.27
C ALA A 1 -7.98 1.23 -9.20
N PHE A 2 -7.27 0.11 -9.34
CA PHE A 2 -7.39 -1.06 -8.45
C PHE A 2 -6.02 -1.41 -7.85
N ILE A 3 -6.04 -2.08 -6.71
CA ILE A 3 -4.88 -2.75 -6.12
C ILE A 3 -5.22 -4.23 -6.04
N VAL A 4 -4.37 -5.09 -6.58
CA VAL A 4 -4.64 -6.53 -6.69
C VAL A 4 -3.43 -7.34 -6.24
N TYR A 5 -3.69 -8.46 -5.58
CA TYR A 5 -2.65 -9.41 -5.21
C TYR A 5 -2.14 -10.15 -6.45
N GLU A 6 -0.82 -10.27 -6.61
CA GLU A 6 -0.21 -10.95 -7.77
C GLU A 6 -0.62 -12.42 -7.92
N GLY A 7 -1.01 -13.09 -6.83
CA GLY A 7 -1.49 -14.47 -6.87
C GLY A 7 -2.97 -14.62 -7.20
N ASP A 8 -3.72 -13.52 -7.36
CA ASP A 8 -5.15 -13.54 -7.69
C ASP A 8 -5.35 -13.50 -9.22
N ASN A 9 -5.16 -14.65 -9.86
CA ASN A 9 -5.22 -14.78 -11.31
C ASN A 9 -6.61 -14.42 -11.88
N GLU A 10 -7.69 -14.75 -11.17
CA GLU A 10 -9.05 -14.43 -11.61
C GLU A 10 -9.29 -12.91 -11.62
N ALA A 11 -8.87 -12.21 -10.56
CA ALA A 11 -8.98 -10.75 -10.51
C ALA A 11 -8.09 -10.09 -11.58
N LEU A 12 -6.87 -10.59 -11.80
CA LEU A 12 -5.98 -10.09 -12.84
C LEU A 12 -6.58 -10.24 -14.24
N GLU A 13 -7.15 -11.40 -14.55
CA GLU A 13 -7.84 -11.65 -15.82
C GLU A 13 -9.04 -10.72 -15.99
N ALA A 14 -9.88 -10.58 -14.95
CA ALA A 14 -11.02 -9.68 -14.99
C ALA A 14 -10.61 -8.21 -15.22
N LEU A 15 -9.58 -7.74 -14.51
CA LEU A 15 -9.05 -6.38 -14.66
C LEU A 15 -8.42 -6.17 -16.04
N SER A 16 -7.80 -7.21 -16.63
CA SER A 16 -7.24 -7.12 -17.99
C SER A 16 -8.26 -6.84 -19.09
N SER A 17 -9.54 -7.16 -18.84
CA SER A 17 -10.65 -6.88 -19.76
C SER A 17 -11.12 -5.41 -19.73
N MET A 18 -10.67 -4.63 -18.75
CA MET A 18 -11.04 -3.22 -18.65
C MET A 18 -10.28 -2.42 -19.72
N GLU A 19 -11.01 -1.64 -20.52
CA GLU A 19 -10.45 -0.83 -21.62
C GLU A 19 -9.52 0.30 -21.14
N ASP A 20 -9.00 1.08 -22.10
CA ASP A 20 -8.01 2.13 -21.89
C ASP A 20 -8.42 3.16 -20.83
N GLY A 21 -7.52 3.39 -19.87
CA GLY A 21 -7.66 4.40 -18.82
C GLY A 21 -7.79 3.84 -17.39
N HIS A 22 -8.03 2.53 -17.24
CA HIS A 22 -7.94 1.91 -15.93
C HIS A 22 -6.47 1.74 -15.50
N ARG A 23 -6.20 1.88 -14.19
CA ARG A 23 -4.87 1.68 -13.61
C ARG A 23 -4.96 0.59 -12.56
N THR A 24 -4.10 -0.41 -12.67
CA THR A 24 -4.02 -1.52 -11.72
C THR A 24 -2.63 -1.55 -11.12
N LEU A 25 -2.56 -1.53 -9.79
CA LEU A 25 -1.34 -1.74 -9.02
C LEU A 25 -1.32 -3.19 -8.55
N VAL A 26 -0.36 -3.98 -9.02
CA VAL A 26 -0.16 -5.35 -8.57
C VAL A 26 0.80 -5.34 -7.37
N VAL A 27 0.43 -6.02 -6.28
CA VAL A 27 1.24 -6.12 -5.05
C VAL A 27 1.48 -7.59 -4.66
N PRO A 28 2.60 -7.92 -4.00
CA PRO A 28 2.95 -9.30 -3.65
C PRO A 28 2.27 -9.82 -2.37
N PHE A 29 1.18 -9.19 -1.94
CA PHE A 29 0.44 -9.54 -0.73
C PHE A 29 -1.06 -9.29 -0.90
N ILE A 30 -1.89 -9.89 -0.04
CA ILE A 30 -3.33 -9.62 -0.02
C ILE A 30 -3.55 -8.16 0.40
N PRO A 31 -4.17 -7.29 -0.43
CA PRO A 31 -4.19 -5.84 -0.23
C PRO A 31 -5.21 -5.36 0.82
N THR A 32 -5.16 -5.93 2.04
CA THR A 32 -5.94 -5.43 3.18
C THR A 32 -5.37 -4.11 3.69
N ALA A 33 -6.16 -3.33 4.45
CA ALA A 33 -5.71 -2.07 5.03
C ALA A 33 -4.43 -2.22 5.87
N GLU A 34 -4.30 -3.30 6.64
CA GLU A 34 -3.15 -3.61 7.49
C GLU A 34 -1.88 -3.85 6.67
N ASN A 35 -1.97 -4.67 5.63
CA ASN A 35 -0.84 -4.98 4.77
C ASN A 35 -0.41 -3.75 3.97
N LEU A 36 -1.37 -2.93 3.51
CA LEU A 36 -1.07 -1.66 2.85
C LEU A 36 -0.40 -0.66 3.80
N ALA A 37 -0.83 -0.58 5.06
CA ALA A 37 -0.21 0.30 6.05
C ALA A 37 1.24 -0.08 6.30
N LYS A 38 1.51 -1.38 6.47
CA LYS A 38 2.87 -1.91 6.63
C LYS A 38 3.72 -1.67 5.39
N TRP A 39 3.22 -2.04 4.21
CA TRP A 39 3.96 -1.87 2.97
C TRP A 39 4.31 -0.41 2.71
N ALA A 40 3.35 0.51 2.88
CA ALA A 40 3.59 1.94 2.71
C ALA A 40 4.63 2.47 3.69
N PHE A 41 4.61 2.01 4.94
CA PHE A 41 5.63 2.36 5.93
C PHE A 41 7.03 1.92 5.47
N GLU A 42 7.18 0.66 5.07
CA GLU A 42 8.46 0.08 4.61
C GLU A 42 9.00 0.76 3.36
N GLN A 43 8.13 1.25 2.47
CA GLN A 43 8.56 2.03 1.30
C GLN A 43 9.08 3.42 1.69
N VAL A 44 8.50 4.06 2.70
CA VAL A 44 8.79 5.47 3.04
C VAL A 44 9.89 5.61 4.09
N GLU A 45 9.97 4.72 5.07
CA GLU A 45 10.95 4.74 6.17
C GLU A 45 12.39 5.03 5.71
N PRO A 46 12.94 4.36 4.67
CA PRO A 46 14.34 4.57 4.27
C PRO A 46 14.62 5.99 3.76
N HIS A 47 13.59 6.66 3.24
CA HIS A 47 13.68 8.01 2.69
C HIS A 47 13.51 9.10 3.75
N ILE A 48 13.03 8.76 4.94
CA ILE A 48 12.92 9.68 6.08
C ILE A 48 14.24 9.64 6.89
N SER A 49 15.36 9.83 6.19
CA SER A 49 16.67 10.04 6.80
C SER A 49 17.11 11.49 6.52
N SER A 50 17.16 12.32 7.57
CA SER A 50 17.52 13.73 7.39
C SER A 50 19.03 13.91 7.20
N ALA A 51 19.41 14.80 6.28
CA ALA A 51 20.81 15.12 5.96
C ALA A 51 21.62 15.74 7.13
N TYR A 52 20.97 16.04 8.27
CA TYR A 52 21.56 16.76 9.40
C TYR A 52 21.59 15.93 10.69
N GLY A 53 21.60 14.59 10.61
CA GLY A 53 21.87 13.73 11.77
C GLY A 53 20.79 13.73 12.87
N ASN A 54 19.57 14.20 12.58
CA ASN A 54 18.58 14.50 13.62
C ASN A 54 17.37 13.57 13.62
N MET A 55 16.98 13.18 14.85
CA MET A 55 15.78 12.60 15.50
C MET A 55 14.44 12.42 14.76
N LEU A 56 14.29 12.88 13.52
CA LEU A 56 13.08 12.67 12.74
C LEU A 56 13.05 11.22 12.24
N ARG A 57 11.98 10.52 12.60
CA ARG A 57 11.68 9.17 12.13
C ARG A 57 10.23 9.13 11.66
N LEU A 58 9.95 8.25 10.71
CA LEU A 58 8.57 7.92 10.40
C LEU A 58 7.98 7.18 11.61
N HIS A 59 6.84 7.66 12.11
CA HIS A 59 6.23 7.13 13.33
C HIS A 59 5.22 6.03 13.04
N SER A 60 4.33 6.28 12.09
CA SER A 60 3.26 5.38 11.71
C SER A 60 2.74 5.68 10.32
N PHE A 61 2.13 4.67 9.70
CA PHE A 61 1.28 4.81 8.53
C PHE A 61 -0.16 4.46 8.90
N HIS A 62 -1.11 5.28 8.45
CA HIS A 62 -2.53 5.05 8.67
C HIS A 62 -3.22 4.87 7.31
N VAL A 63 -3.84 3.72 7.09
CA VAL A 63 -4.64 3.43 5.89
C VAL A 63 -6.11 3.41 6.29
N ARG A 64 -6.95 4.12 5.52
CA ARG A 64 -8.40 4.18 5.71
C ARG A 64 -9.07 3.75 4.43
N GLU A 65 -9.72 2.59 4.46
CA GLU A 65 -10.43 2.03 3.31
C GLU A 65 -11.88 2.54 3.28
N THR A 66 -12.54 2.53 4.44
CA THR A 66 -13.87 3.10 4.65
C THR A 66 -13.89 3.85 5.98
N PRO A 67 -14.94 4.63 6.30
CA PRO A 67 -14.99 5.33 7.59
C PRO A 67 -14.86 4.42 8.82
N LYS A 68 -15.25 3.14 8.71
CA LYS A 68 -15.16 2.16 9.79
C LYS A 68 -13.99 1.17 9.63
N SER A 69 -13.42 1.04 8.44
CA SER A 69 -12.29 0.15 8.16
C SER A 69 -11.01 0.97 8.01
N TRP A 70 -10.13 0.88 9.00
CA TRP A 70 -8.84 1.54 9.01
C TRP A 70 -7.80 0.69 9.74
N ALA A 71 -6.55 0.81 9.32
CA ALA A 71 -5.42 0.15 9.94
C ALA A 71 -4.29 1.14 10.19
N THR A 72 -3.52 0.85 11.23
CA THR A 72 -2.30 1.59 11.55
C THR A 72 -1.14 0.61 11.61
N TRP A 73 -0.04 0.97 10.98
CA TRP A 73 1.23 0.29 11.16
C TRP A 73 2.24 1.22 11.81
N SER A 74 2.97 0.69 12.79
CA SER A 74 4.09 1.33 13.47
C SER A 74 5.12 0.26 13.85
N PRO A 75 6.43 0.57 13.82
CA PRO A 75 7.52 -0.36 14.11
C PRO A 75 7.71 -0.63 15.60
#